data_AF-A0A6V7VQA4-F1
#
_entry.id   AF-A0A6V7VQA4-F1
#
_cell.length_a   1.000
_cell.length_b   1.000
_cell.length_c   1.000
_cell.angle_alpha   90.00
_cell.angle_beta   90.00
_cell.angle_gamma   90.00
#
_symmetry.space_group_name_H-M   'P 1'
#
loop_
_entity.id
_entity.type
_entity.pdbx_description
1 polymer ?
#
loop_
_entity_poly.entity_id
_entity_poly.type
_entity_poly.pdbx_seq_one_letter_code
_entity_poly.pdbx_strand_id
1 'polypeptide(L)'
;MYRSTPHRNQDPLLRPPRMPDRPLTPYMRYSKKVWPEVRAENPDSPLWDFGRIIGQLWNNLPPAEKLVYQQEYEVEKSKYEEAVKNYNATYAQYMASKSRVKGHNKTKLAVVVLILTEN
;
A
#
# COMPACT_ATOMS: atom_id res chain seq x y z
N MET A 1 -18.96 34.81 -8.29
CA MET A 1 -18.70 34.34 -6.92
C MET A 1 -18.77 32.82 -6.92
N TYR A 2 -17.64 32.12 -7.02
CA TYR A 2 -17.64 30.66 -6.93
C TYR A 2 -17.84 30.26 -5.47
N ARG A 3 -18.99 29.64 -5.17
CA ARG A 3 -19.29 29.08 -3.87
C ARG A 3 -18.43 27.82 -3.72
N SER A 4 -17.33 27.93 -2.96
CA SER A 4 -16.50 26.79 -2.57
C SER A 4 -17.40 25.68 -2.03
N THR A 5 -17.38 24.51 -2.67
CA THR A 5 -18.06 23.32 -2.13
C THR A 5 -17.48 23.04 -0.75
N PRO A 6 -18.31 22.85 0.30
CA PRO A 6 -17.78 22.48 1.59
C PRO A 6 -17.14 21.11 1.39
N HIS A 7 -15.82 21.04 1.56
CA HIS A 7 -15.11 19.78 1.65
C HIS A 7 -15.73 19.07 2.85
N ARG A 8 -16.72 18.21 2.59
CA ARG A 8 -17.46 17.47 3.61
C ARG A 8 -16.39 16.82 4.46
N ASN A 9 -16.25 17.26 5.71
CA ASN A 9 -15.40 16.63 6.71
C ASN A 9 -15.94 15.21 6.91
N GLN A 10 -15.54 14.31 6.01
CA GLN A 10 -15.89 12.90 6.09
C GLN A 10 -15.01 12.34 7.20
N ASP A 11 -15.68 11.83 8.24
CA ASP A 11 -15.05 11.10 9.33
C ASP A 11 -14.00 10.12 8.75
N PRO A 12 -12.73 10.20 9.15
CA PRO A 12 -11.66 9.30 8.68
C PRO A 12 -12.04 7.83 8.76
N LEU A 13 -12.92 7.45 9.70
CA LEU A 13 -13.42 6.09 9.92
C LEU A 13 -14.47 5.64 8.91
N LEU A 14 -14.93 6.50 8.00
CA LEU A 14 -15.86 6.17 6.91
C LEU A 14 -15.17 5.96 5.56
N ARG A 15 -13.85 6.18 5.49
CA ARG A 15 -13.03 5.88 4.31
C ARG A 15 -12.27 4.57 4.53
N PRO A 16 -12.13 3.72 3.50
CA PRO A 16 -11.29 2.55 3.62
C PRO A 16 -9.84 3.00 3.88
N PRO A 17 -9.14 2.45 4.89
CA PRO A 17 -7.74 2.72 5.09
C PRO A 17 -6.92 2.25 3.87
N ARG A 18 -5.76 2.87 3.62
CA ARG A 18 -4.85 2.46 2.54
C ARG A 18 -3.94 1.33 3.02
N MET A 19 -3.84 0.26 2.24
CA MET A 19 -2.95 -0.85 2.54
C MET A 19 -1.48 -0.38 2.48
N PRO A 20 -0.64 -0.73 3.47
CA PRO A 20 0.79 -0.45 3.43
C PRO A 20 1.47 -1.14 2.23
N ASP A 21 2.43 -0.48 1.61
CA ASP A 21 3.20 -1.00 0.50
C ASP A 21 4.33 -1.92 1.00
N ARG A 22 4.51 -3.08 0.38
CA ARG A 22 5.55 -4.05 0.79
C ARG A 22 6.95 -3.51 0.48
N PRO A 23 7.93 -3.66 1.39
CA PRO A 23 9.30 -3.24 1.15
C PRO A 23 9.95 -4.10 0.06
N LEU A 24 10.88 -3.50 -0.67
CA LEU A 24 11.65 -4.22 -1.70
C LEU A 24 12.69 -5.12 -1.05
N THR A 25 12.76 -6.38 -1.49
CA THR A 25 13.79 -7.31 -1.03
C THR A 25 15.20 -6.82 -1.40
N PRO A 26 16.26 -7.27 -0.70
CA PRO A 26 17.63 -6.82 -0.95
C PRO A 26 18.05 -6.92 -2.41
N TYR A 27 17.76 -8.06 -3.05
CA TYR A 27 18.04 -8.28 -4.47
C TYR A 27 17.23 -7.34 -5.37
N MET A 28 15.94 -7.11 -5.11
CA MET A 28 15.12 -6.22 -5.95
C MET A 28 15.56 -4.76 -5.83
N ARG A 29 15.99 -4.35 -4.64
CA ARG A 29 16.59 -3.03 -4.39
C ARG A 29 17.88 -2.86 -5.18
N TYR A 30 18.78 -3.84 -5.10
CA TYR A 30 20.01 -3.86 -5.87
C TYR A 30 19.74 -3.85 -7.39
N SER A 31 18.86 -4.74 -7.86
CA SER A 31 18.49 -4.86 -9.27
C SER A 31 17.97 -3.53 -9.81
N LYS A 32 17.06 -2.85 -9.09
CA LYS A 32 16.54 -1.55 -9.50
C LYS A 32 17.64 -0.47 -9.61
N LYS A 33 18.64 -0.51 -8.74
CA LYS A 33 19.77 0.44 -8.76
C LYS A 33 20.69 0.21 -9.96
N VAL A 34 21.03 -1.05 -10.23
CA VAL A 34 22.04 -1.45 -11.24
C VAL A 34 21.43 -1.61 -12.64
N TRP A 35 20.11 -1.82 -12.74
CA TRP A 35 19.41 -1.92 -14.03
C TRP A 35 19.72 -0.79 -15.03
N PRO A 36 19.62 0.50 -14.67
CA PRO A 36 19.95 1.58 -15.60
C PRO A 36 21.43 1.57 -16.03
N GLU A 37 22.35 1.19 -15.14
CA GLU A 37 23.79 1.06 -15.44
C GLU A 37 24.01 -0.07 -16.46
N VAL A 38 23.48 -1.26 -16.20
CA VAL A 38 23.58 -2.42 -17.10
C VAL A 38 22.95 -2.13 -18.46
N ARG A 39 21.81 -1.44 -18.49
CA ARG A 39 21.17 -1.02 -19.75
C ARG A 39 22.04 -0.01 -20.51
N ALA A 40 22.67 0.93 -19.83
CA ALA A 40 23.51 1.94 -20.46
C ALA A 40 24.79 1.33 -21.04
N GLU A 41 25.37 0.34 -20.36
CA GLU A 41 26.55 -0.41 -20.82
C GLU A 41 26.22 -1.40 -21.96
N ASN A 42 24.96 -1.88 -22.02
CA ASN A 42 24.52 -2.88 -23.00
C ASN A 42 23.27 -2.40 -23.76
N PRO A 43 23.33 -1.27 -24.49
CA PRO A 43 22.16 -0.65 -25.11
C PRO A 43 21.51 -1.52 -26.19
N ASP A 44 22.31 -2.35 -26.86
CA ASP A 44 21.87 -3.22 -27.96
C ASP A 44 21.45 -4.63 -27.49
N SER A 45 21.64 -4.93 -26.20
CA SER A 45 21.27 -6.23 -25.64
C SER A 45 19.78 -6.29 -25.30
N PRO A 46 19.16 -7.47 -25.43
CA PRO A 46 17.74 -7.60 -25.17
C PRO A 46 17.45 -7.59 -23.66
N LEU A 47 16.26 -7.14 -23.26
CA LEU A 47 15.89 -6.92 -21.85
C LEU A 47 16.06 -8.16 -20.94
N TRP A 48 15.94 -9.36 -21.50
CA TRP A 48 16.09 -10.62 -20.74
C TRP A 48 17.54 -10.91 -20.35
N ASP A 49 18.52 -10.39 -21.10
CA ASP A 49 19.94 -10.50 -20.74
C ASP A 49 20.31 -9.63 -19.54
N PHE A 50 19.66 -8.49 -19.35
CA PHE A 50 19.91 -7.62 -18.19
C PHE A 50 19.63 -8.33 -16.87
N GLY A 51 18.54 -9.11 -16.81
CA GLY A 51 18.22 -9.91 -15.62
C GLY A 51 19.29 -10.94 -15.29
N ARG A 52 19.86 -11.60 -16.32
CA ARG A 52 20.96 -12.55 -16.17
C ARG A 52 22.23 -11.87 -15.66
N ILE A 53 22.61 -10.73 -16.24
CA ILE A 53 23.80 -9.95 -15.85
C ILE A 53 23.67 -9.47 -14.40
N ILE A 54 22.54 -8.86 -14.04
CA ILE A 54 22.29 -8.35 -12.68
C ILE A 54 22.31 -9.49 -11.65
N GLY A 55 21.76 -10.66 -11.99
CA GLY A 55 21.83 -11.84 -11.12
C GLY A 55 23.27 -12.29 -10.87
N GLN A 56 24.13 -12.27 -11.90
CA GLN A 56 25.55 -12.57 -11.75
C GLN A 56 26.28 -11.52 -10.90
N LEU A 57 26.03 -10.23 -11.14
CA LEU A 57 26.60 -9.15 -10.34
C LEU A 57 26.20 -9.26 -8.86
N TRP A 58 24.93 -9.56 -8.59
CA TRP A 58 24.47 -9.80 -7.21
C TRP A 58 25.18 -10.99 -6.58
N ASN A 59 25.31 -12.12 -7.27
CA ASN A 59 25.98 -13.30 -6.73
C ASN A 59 27.45 -13.01 -6.40
N ASN A 60 28.14 -12.24 -7.25
CA ASN A 60 29.52 -11.84 -7.08
C ASN A 60 29.72 -10.70 -6.07
N LEU A 61 28.64 -10.05 -5.62
CA LEU A 61 28.73 -8.93 -4.68
C LEU A 61 29.29 -9.40 -3.32
N PRO A 62 30.23 -8.65 -2.71
CA PRO A 62 30.80 -9.00 -1.42
C PRO A 62 29.72 -9.17 -0.33
N PRO A 63 29.91 -10.08 0.65
CA PRO A 63 28.96 -10.27 1.74
C PRO A 63 28.69 -8.98 2.53
N ALA A 64 29.70 -8.12 2.70
CA ALA A 64 29.55 -6.84 3.39
C ALA A 64 28.57 -5.89 2.67
N GLU A 65 28.62 -5.83 1.35
CA GLU A 65 27.69 -4.99 0.57
C GLU A 65 26.28 -5.59 0.54
N LYS A 66 26.16 -6.92 0.40
CA LYS A 66 24.87 -7.62 0.53
C LYS A 66 24.23 -7.36 1.90
N LEU A 67 25.04 -7.28 2.96
CA LEU A 67 24.57 -7.03 4.32
C LEU A 67 23.95 -5.64 4.47
N VAL A 68 24.47 -4.61 3.80
CA VAL A 68 23.86 -3.27 3.79
C VAL A 68 22.43 -3.33 3.25
N TYR A 69 22.24 -3.99 2.10
CA TYR A 69 20.91 -4.19 1.52
C TYR A 69 19.98 -5.02 2.42
N GLN A 70 20.52 -6.01 3.14
CA GLN A 70 19.76 -6.81 4.10
C GLN A 70 19.31 -5.96 5.30
N GLN A 71 20.22 -5.15 5.87
CA GLN A 71 19.92 -4.29 7.01
C GLN A 71 18.86 -3.24 6.67
N GLU A 72 18.98 -2.58 5.51
CA GLU A 72 17.97 -1.66 5.02
C GLU A 72 16.60 -2.33 4.86
N TYR A 73 16.59 -3.55 4.30
CA TYR A 73 15.36 -4.33 4.17
C TYR A 73 14.73 -4.69 5.51
N GLU A 74 15.50 -5.13 6.51
CA GLU A 74 14.94 -5.47 7.83
C GLU A 74 14.35 -4.25 8.54
N VAL A 75 14.97 -3.08 8.41
CA VAL A 75 14.44 -1.82 8.96
C VAL A 75 13.11 -1.47 8.32
N GLU A 76 13.01 -1.54 6.98
CA GLU A 76 11.75 -1.24 6.28
C GLU A 76 10.68 -2.30 6.50
N LYS A 77 11.07 -3.57 6.61
CA LYS A 77 10.17 -4.67 6.93
C LYS A 77 9.55 -4.49 8.31
N SER A 78 10.33 -4.10 9.32
CA SER A 78 9.80 -3.79 10.65
C SER A 78 8.76 -2.65 10.59
N LYS A 79 9.06 -1.56 9.87
CA LYS A 79 8.10 -0.45 9.66
C LYS A 79 6.84 -0.90 8.93
N TYR A 80 6.98 -1.76 7.92
CA TYR A 80 5.85 -2.32 7.19
C TYR A 80 4.97 -3.20 8.08
N GLU A 81 5.57 -4.05 8.93
CA GLU A 81 4.84 -4.90 9.86
C GLU A 81 4.04 -4.07 10.87
N GLU A 82 4.61 -2.98 11.40
CA GLU A 82 3.90 -2.02 12.25
C GLU A 82 2.75 -1.32 11.49
N ALA A 83 3.01 -0.87 10.26
CA ALA A 83 2.00 -0.24 9.42
C ALA A 83 0.84 -1.20 9.11
N VAL A 84 1.11 -2.49 8.89
CA VAL A 84 0.09 -3.52 8.65
C VAL A 84 -0.74 -3.78 9.91
N LYS A 85 -0.12 -3.83 11.09
CA LYS A 85 -0.85 -3.95 12.36
C LYS A 85 -1.82 -2.77 12.53
N ASN A 86 -1.36 -1.55 12.28
CA ASN A 86 -2.19 -0.35 12.36
C ASN A 86 -3.31 -0.36 11.30
N TYR A 87 -2.99 -0.72 10.06
CA TYR A 87 -3.97 -0.88 8.98
C TYR A 87 -5.08 -1.86 9.36
N ASN A 88 -4.73 -3.02 9.90
CA ASN A 88 -5.71 -4.04 10.31
C ASN A 88 -6.64 -3.51 11.41
N ALA A 89 -6.10 -2.80 12.41
CA ALA A 89 -6.89 -2.17 13.47
C ALA A 89 -7.85 -1.11 12.91
N THR A 90 -7.36 -0.20 12.07
CA THR A 90 -8.19 0.84 11.43
C THR A 90 -9.23 0.22 10.49
N TYR A 91 -8.88 -0.85 9.77
CA TYR A 91 -9.80 -1.55 8.87
C TYR A 91 -10.94 -2.21 9.65
N ALA A 92 -10.66 -2.83 10.80
CA ALA A 92 -11.69 -3.36 11.67
C ALA A 92 -12.65 -2.25 12.17
N GLN A 93 -12.11 -1.08 12.53
CA GLN A 93 -12.92 0.09 12.92
C GLN A 93 -13.79 0.60 11.77
N TYR A 94 -13.24 0.71 10.55
CA TYR A 94 -13.98 1.08 9.35
C TYR A 94 -15.11 0.08 9.04
N MET A 95 -14.88 -1.22 9.22
CA MET A 95 -15.91 -2.23 9.01
C MET A 95 -17.04 -2.12 10.04
N ALA A 96 -16.71 -1.80 11.30
CA ALA A 96 -17.69 -1.58 12.37
C ALA A 96 -18.49 -0.27 12.19
N SER A 97 -17.86 0.82 11.75
CA SER A 97 -18.56 2.08 11.46
C SER A 97 -19.50 1.92 10.25
N LYS A 98 -19.06 1.23 9.20
CA LYS A 98 -19.85 0.95 8.00
C LYS A 98 -21.07 0.08 8.30
N SER A 99 -20.97 -0.91 9.18
CA SER A 99 -22.11 -1.75 9.58
C SER A 99 -23.14 -0.95 10.39
N ARG A 100 -22.70 -0.08 11.32
CA ARG A 100 -23.56 0.83 12.09
C ARG A 100 -24.32 1.81 11.21
N VAL A 101 -23.65 2.45 10.25
CA VAL A 101 -24.30 3.39 9.31
C VAL A 101 -25.31 2.69 8.41
N LYS A 102 -24.99 1.49 7.90
CA LYS A 102 -25.96 0.69 7.14
C LYS A 102 -27.19 0.31 7.97
N GLY A 103 -27.00 -0.07 9.24
CA GLY A 103 -28.10 -0.36 10.17
C GLY A 103 -28.99 0.86 10.39
N HIS A 104 -28.38 2.00 10.71
CA HIS A 104 -29.10 3.25 10.99
C HIS A 104 -29.92 3.74 9.77
N ASN A 105 -29.37 3.63 8.56
CA ASN A 105 -30.08 3.99 7.34
C ASN A 105 -31.25 3.04 7.04
N LYS A 106 -31.10 1.74 7.31
CA LYS A 106 -32.20 0.77 7.18
C LYS A 106 -33.33 1.04 8.18
N THR A 107 -32.99 1.31 9.44
CA THR A 107 -33.97 1.63 10.48
C THR A 107 -34.70 2.93 10.16
N LYS A 108 -33.98 3.97 9.70
CA LYS A 108 -34.59 5.25 9.30
C LYS A 108 -35.53 5.07 8.10
N LEU A 109 -35.16 4.25 7.12
CA LEU A 109 -36.03 3.92 5.98
C LEU A 109 -37.29 3.17 6.43
N ALA A 110 -37.14 2.18 7.32
CA ALA A 110 -38.27 1.39 7.84
C ALA A 110 -39.25 2.26 8.64
N VAL A 111 -38.75 3.18 9.47
CA VAL A 111 -39.60 4.12 10.22
C VAL A 111 -40.33 5.08 9.28
N VAL A 112 -39.67 5.62 8.25
CA VAL A 112 -40.33 6.49 7.26
C VAL A 112 -41.40 5.73 6.48
N VAL A 113 -41.14 4.48 6.07
CA VAL A 113 -42.13 3.65 5.36
C VAL A 113 -43.34 3.36 6.24
N LEU A 114 -43.14 2.99 7.51
CA LEU A 114 -44.25 2.75 8.45
C LEU A 114 -45.13 3.99 8.66
N ILE A 115 -44.52 5.17 8.81
CA ILE A 115 -45.26 6.43 8.97
C ILE A 115 -46.06 6.80 7.72
N LEU A 116 -45.60 6.42 6.52
CA LEU A 116 -46.29 6.72 5.26
C LEU A 116 -47.38 5.69 4.89
N THR A 117 -47.42 4.53 5.55
CA THR A 117 -48.42 3.48 5.31
C THR A 117 -49.63 3.53 6.24
N GLU A 118 -49.63 4.42 7.25
CA GLU A 118 -50.70 4.54 8.25
C GLU A 118 -51.68 5.73 8.00
N ASN A 119 -51.80 6.24 6.77
CA ASN A 119 -52.81 7.26 6.43
C ASN A 119 -53.55 6.99 5.13
#